data_AF-A0A975J5Y0-F1
#
_entry.id   AF-A0A975J5Y0-F1
#
_cell.length_a   1.000
_cell.length_b   1.000
_cell.length_c   1.000
_cell.angle_alpha   90.00
_cell.angle_beta   90.00
_cell.angle_gamma   90.00
#
_symmetry.space_group_name_H-M   'P 1'
#
loop_
_entity.id
_entity.type
_entity.pdbx_description
1 polymer ?
#
loop_
_entity_poly.entity_id
_entity_poly.type
_entity_poly.pdbx_seq_one_letter_code
_entity_poly.pdbx_strand_id
1 'polypeptide(L)'
;MDKQQKIALILMPILAIGILAGGMFMSGKANPASAATYTDGVYEGEGEGFAGAIKVKVAVEGGKIASIELLEHGETEGIGDKGAEAVIASIIAEQKTDVDVSSGATLSSNGVMEAVKNALAGAGGSQSFTDGEFEGEAEGFHGVLKLKVKVDSGKITSIELLEHGETEGIGDVGAQEVIDRIIAEQKTDVDVSTGATFSSNAVMEAVKNALAGGTGGAEETAEEIEFIDGVYEGAAEGFHGNIKVKVEVKDGKLVIVEVLEQDETEGIGDVALEELSETMVTEQNIEIDNVSGATYSSKGIKEAVKNALLSAGSAEAVEAVEEIEFVDGVYEGAAEGFHGDVKVKVEVKDGKLAKVEVLEQSETEGIGDVALEELANTMVEKQTVEVDDVSGATFSSTGIKEAVKSALKGTSK
;
A
#
# COMPACT_ATOMS: atom_id res chain seq x y z
N MET A 1 -13.39 59.25 -23.14
CA MET A 1 -12.51 58.39 -23.96
C MET A 1 -11.87 57.40 -23.02
N ASP A 2 -11.91 56.15 -23.43
CA ASP A 2 -12.02 54.94 -22.64
C ASP A 2 -10.77 54.56 -21.84
N LYS A 3 -10.98 53.80 -20.76
CA LYS A 3 -10.00 53.38 -19.74
C LYS A 3 -9.12 52.19 -20.17
N GLN A 4 -9.01 51.91 -21.47
CA GLN A 4 -8.42 50.68 -22.02
C GLN A 4 -7.06 50.86 -22.73
N GLN A 5 -6.33 51.95 -22.49
CA GLN A 5 -4.98 52.11 -23.05
C GLN A 5 -4.06 52.81 -22.06
N LYS A 6 -3.42 52.06 -21.14
CA LYS A 6 -2.30 52.57 -20.34
C LYS A 6 -1.50 51.50 -19.58
N ILE A 7 -1.05 50.43 -20.24
CA ILE A 7 0.24 49.82 -19.90
C ILE A 7 0.95 49.52 -21.22
N ALA A 8 1.92 50.38 -21.53
CA ALA A 8 2.77 50.28 -22.70
C ALA A 8 4.18 49.94 -22.24
N LEU A 9 4.83 49.06 -23.02
CA LEU A 9 6.26 48.92 -23.20
C LEU A 9 7.12 48.60 -21.95
N ILE A 10 7.56 47.35 -21.89
CA ILE A 10 9.00 47.07 -21.93
C ILE A 10 9.23 46.08 -23.09
N LEU A 11 9.69 46.61 -24.23
CA LEU A 11 10.08 45.84 -25.40
C LEU A 11 11.53 46.19 -25.77
N MET A 12 12.34 45.14 -25.98
CA MET A 12 13.59 45.04 -26.77
C MET A 12 14.96 45.46 -26.15
N PRO A 13 16.10 45.01 -26.74
CA PRO A 13 16.52 43.66 -27.18
C PRO A 13 18.03 43.37 -26.82
N ILE A 14 18.62 42.21 -27.18
CA ILE A 14 20.04 41.89 -27.52
C ILE A 14 20.23 40.35 -27.31
N LEU A 15 20.41 39.46 -28.29
CA LEU A 15 21.39 39.31 -29.39
C LEU A 15 22.73 38.60 -29.01
N ALA A 16 22.84 37.35 -29.48
CA ALA A 16 24.02 36.63 -30.03
C ALA A 16 25.15 36.01 -29.16
N ILE A 17 25.26 34.67 -29.32
CA ILE A 17 26.43 33.84 -29.71
C ILE A 17 27.71 33.90 -28.86
N GLY A 18 28.11 32.74 -28.33
CA GLY A 18 29.48 32.45 -27.91
C GLY A 18 29.73 30.97 -27.58
N ILE A 19 30.00 30.16 -28.60
CA ILE A 19 30.70 28.86 -28.44
C ILE A 19 32.19 29.16 -28.15
N LEU A 20 32.78 28.43 -27.19
CA LEU A 20 34.10 27.76 -27.20
C LEU A 20 34.94 27.92 -25.89
N ALA A 21 35.37 26.75 -25.37
CA ALA A 21 36.61 26.46 -24.62
C ALA A 21 36.67 26.62 -23.07
N GLY A 22 36.44 25.49 -22.37
CA GLY A 22 37.47 24.79 -21.57
C GLY A 22 37.78 25.24 -20.13
N GLY A 23 37.48 24.37 -19.15
CA GLY A 23 38.28 24.29 -17.92
C GLY A 23 37.53 23.95 -16.63
N MET A 24 37.85 22.76 -16.10
CA MET A 24 37.85 22.36 -14.68
C MET A 24 36.57 21.80 -14.04
N PHE A 25 36.58 20.47 -13.94
CA PHE A 25 35.80 19.63 -13.04
C PHE A 25 35.93 20.07 -11.58
N MET A 26 34.80 20.32 -10.92
CA MET A 26 34.60 20.05 -9.50
C MET A 26 33.23 19.38 -9.34
N SER A 27 33.26 18.12 -8.94
CA SER A 27 32.10 17.24 -8.76
C SER A 27 31.43 17.58 -7.43
N GLY A 28 30.34 18.34 -7.48
CA GLY A 28 29.34 18.43 -6.41
C GLY A 28 28.03 17.90 -6.96
N LYS A 29 27.59 16.73 -6.47
CA LYS A 29 26.28 16.15 -6.78
C LYS A 29 25.18 17.10 -6.29
N ALA A 30 24.73 17.99 -7.16
CA ALA A 30 23.47 18.70 -6.98
C ALA A 30 22.34 17.79 -7.50
N ASN A 31 21.37 17.52 -6.65
CA ASN A 31 20.13 16.84 -6.96
C ASN A 31 19.40 17.61 -8.08
N PRO A 32 19.13 17.04 -9.27
CA PRO A 32 18.36 17.76 -10.27
C PRO A 32 16.89 17.78 -9.84
N ALA A 33 16.39 18.98 -9.56
CA ALA A 33 14.97 19.25 -9.42
C ALA A 33 14.23 18.78 -10.68
N SER A 34 13.14 18.03 -10.47
CA SER A 34 12.22 17.57 -11.51
C SER A 34 11.83 18.73 -12.43
N ALA A 35 12.20 18.63 -13.71
CA ALA A 35 11.86 19.62 -14.73
C ALA A 35 10.71 19.05 -15.58
N ALA A 36 9.48 19.47 -15.26
CA ALA A 36 8.34 19.26 -16.15
C ALA A 36 8.61 19.93 -17.51
N THR A 37 8.47 19.20 -18.61
CA THR A 37 8.67 19.74 -19.97
C THR A 37 7.33 19.99 -20.63
N TYR A 38 6.79 21.21 -20.48
CA TYR A 38 5.60 21.64 -21.22
C TYR A 38 5.89 21.74 -22.72
N THR A 39 4.89 21.58 -23.59
CA THR A 39 5.08 21.91 -25.00
C THR A 39 5.17 23.42 -25.17
N ASP A 40 6.16 23.88 -25.95
CA ASP A 40 6.33 25.30 -26.24
C ASP A 40 5.12 25.83 -27.00
N GLY A 41 4.63 27.00 -26.58
CA GLY A 41 3.41 27.56 -27.14
C GLY A 41 2.80 28.62 -26.24
N VAL A 42 1.60 29.05 -26.61
CA VAL A 42 0.83 30.05 -25.87
C VAL A 42 -0.55 29.49 -25.61
N TYR A 43 -0.94 29.45 -24.35
CA TYR A 43 -2.12 28.75 -23.88
C TYR A 43 -2.97 29.68 -23.02
N GLU A 44 -4.28 29.57 -23.16
CA GLU A 44 -5.22 30.34 -22.35
C GLU A 44 -5.96 29.41 -21.40
N GLY A 45 -6.21 29.89 -20.19
CA GLY A 45 -6.92 29.14 -19.16
C GLY A 45 -7.74 30.08 -18.29
N GLU A 46 -8.80 29.52 -17.71
CA GLU A 46 -9.77 30.24 -16.88
C GLU A 46 -9.93 29.52 -15.55
N GLY A 47 -10.04 30.27 -14.46
CA GLY A 47 -10.26 29.76 -13.10
C GLY A 47 -11.16 30.68 -12.29
N GLU A 48 -11.71 30.20 -11.18
CA GLU A 48 -12.71 30.96 -10.41
C GLU A 48 -12.06 31.76 -9.26
N GLY A 49 -12.16 33.09 -9.33
CA GLY A 49 -11.66 34.03 -8.31
C GLY A 49 -12.73 34.47 -7.32
N PHE A 50 -12.39 35.43 -6.44
CA PHE A 50 -13.33 35.97 -5.45
C PHE A 50 -14.49 36.75 -6.08
N ALA A 51 -14.22 37.48 -7.16
CA ALA A 51 -15.16 38.39 -7.79
C ALA A 51 -15.45 38.01 -9.26
N GLY A 52 -15.32 36.73 -9.59
CA GLY A 52 -15.65 36.16 -10.89
C GLY A 52 -14.48 35.42 -11.53
N ALA A 53 -14.67 35.04 -12.80
CA ALA A 53 -13.66 34.32 -13.55
C ALA A 53 -12.37 35.14 -13.75
N ILE A 54 -11.24 34.46 -13.66
CA ILE A 54 -9.91 34.97 -13.94
C ILE A 54 -9.37 34.24 -15.17
N LYS A 55 -9.04 34.97 -16.23
CA LYS A 55 -8.43 34.43 -17.45
C LYS A 55 -6.97 34.80 -17.54
N VAL A 56 -6.13 33.81 -17.81
CA VAL A 56 -4.70 33.97 -17.98
C VAL A 56 -4.25 33.44 -19.33
N LYS A 57 -3.12 33.94 -19.79
CA LYS A 57 -2.41 33.49 -20.97
C LYS A 57 -0.98 33.13 -20.60
N VAL A 58 -0.64 31.86 -20.74
CA VAL A 58 0.64 31.29 -20.35
C VAL A 58 1.47 31.03 -21.60
N ALA A 59 2.67 31.61 -21.66
CA ALA A 59 3.66 31.30 -22.69
C ALA A 59 4.67 30.30 -22.13
N VAL A 60 4.92 29.25 -22.90
CA VAL A 60 5.91 28.22 -22.62
C VAL A 60 7.02 28.32 -23.66
N GLU A 61 8.27 28.39 -23.21
CA GLU A 61 9.47 28.40 -24.05
C GLU A 61 10.54 27.49 -23.46
N GLY A 62 11.13 26.62 -24.28
CA GLY A 62 12.12 25.63 -23.84
C GLY A 62 11.60 24.70 -22.73
N GLY A 63 10.30 24.38 -22.76
CA GLY A 63 9.62 23.54 -21.78
C GLY A 63 9.31 24.21 -20.44
N LYS A 64 9.55 25.52 -20.31
CA LYS A 64 9.37 26.29 -19.07
C LYS A 64 8.31 27.36 -19.22
N ILE A 65 7.64 27.70 -18.13
CA ILE A 65 6.72 28.83 -18.04
C ILE A 65 7.53 30.11 -18.20
N ALA A 66 7.47 30.72 -19.39
CA ALA A 66 8.21 31.92 -19.73
C ALA A 66 7.49 33.18 -19.25
N SER A 67 6.16 33.21 -19.36
CA SER A 67 5.34 34.32 -18.89
C SER A 67 3.89 33.91 -18.63
N ILE A 68 3.22 34.62 -17.73
CA ILE A 68 1.78 34.51 -17.50
C ILE A 68 1.21 35.94 -17.57
N GLU A 69 0.28 36.16 -18.49
CA GLU A 69 -0.41 37.42 -18.69
C GLU A 69 -1.85 37.30 -18.16
N LEU A 70 -2.27 38.23 -17.31
CA LEU A 70 -3.64 38.31 -16.81
C LEU A 70 -4.51 39.04 -17.85
N LEU A 71 -5.42 38.31 -18.51
CA LEU A 71 -6.24 38.83 -19.61
C LEU A 71 -7.53 39.50 -19.10
N GLU A 72 -8.21 38.87 -18.15
CA GLU A 72 -9.50 39.31 -17.63
C GLU A 72 -9.62 38.88 -16.15
N HIS A 73 -10.08 39.78 -15.29
CA HIS A 73 -10.41 39.45 -13.90
C HIS A 73 -11.45 40.42 -13.33
N GLY A 74 -12.28 39.92 -12.41
CA GLY A 74 -13.25 40.74 -11.66
C GLY A 74 -12.76 41.23 -10.29
N GLU A 75 -11.52 40.91 -9.92
CA GLU A 75 -11.00 41.06 -8.55
C GLU A 75 -11.03 42.49 -7.98
N THR A 76 -11.08 42.55 -6.64
CA THR A 76 -11.10 43.84 -5.91
C THR A 76 -9.77 44.56 -6.07
N GLU A 77 -9.82 45.80 -6.58
CA GLU A 77 -8.65 46.66 -6.82
C GLU A 77 -7.81 46.85 -5.54
N GLY A 78 -6.50 46.67 -5.67
CA GLY A 78 -5.51 46.78 -4.61
C GLY A 78 -5.39 45.59 -3.65
N ILE A 79 -6.24 44.56 -3.76
CA ILE A 79 -6.21 43.36 -2.91
C ILE A 79 -6.10 42.11 -3.79
N GLY A 80 -7.13 41.80 -4.56
CA GLY A 80 -7.21 40.56 -5.34
C GLY A 80 -6.34 40.60 -6.60
N ASP A 81 -6.19 41.78 -7.20
CA ASP A 81 -5.26 42.04 -8.31
C ASP A 81 -3.79 41.87 -7.90
N LYS A 82 -3.38 42.45 -6.77
CA LYS A 82 -2.03 42.30 -6.22
C LYS A 82 -1.75 40.88 -5.75
N GLY A 83 -2.77 40.21 -5.20
CA GLY A 83 -2.68 38.80 -4.84
C GLY A 83 -2.45 37.92 -6.06
N ALA A 84 -3.21 38.16 -7.14
CA ALA A 84 -3.05 37.49 -8.41
C ALA A 84 -1.64 37.70 -9.01
N GLU A 85 -1.15 38.94 -9.02
CA GLU A 85 0.20 39.28 -9.50
C GLU A 85 1.30 38.58 -8.68
N ALA A 86 1.17 38.53 -7.36
CA ALA A 86 2.14 37.88 -6.47
C ALA A 86 2.21 36.36 -6.71
N VAL A 87 1.05 35.72 -6.92
CA VAL A 87 0.96 34.29 -7.25
C VAL A 87 1.55 34.01 -8.62
N ILE A 88 1.25 34.83 -9.63
CA ILE A 88 1.86 34.73 -10.97
C ILE A 88 3.38 34.78 -10.88
N ALA A 89 3.93 35.74 -10.13
CA ALA A 89 5.37 35.88 -9.96
C ALA A 89 6.00 34.64 -9.31
N SER A 90 5.30 34.05 -8.32
CA SER A 90 5.76 32.84 -7.62
C SER A 90 5.72 31.61 -8.54
N ILE A 91 4.66 31.44 -9.33
CA ILE A 91 4.56 30.35 -10.31
C ILE A 91 5.71 30.41 -11.34
N ILE A 92 6.02 31.60 -11.86
CA ILE A 92 7.11 31.78 -12.82
C ILE A 92 8.48 31.53 -12.15
N ALA A 93 8.67 31.99 -10.91
CA ALA A 93 9.92 31.82 -10.19
C ALA A 93 10.19 30.36 -9.81
N GLU A 94 9.17 29.65 -9.35
CA GLU A 94 9.28 28.28 -8.85
C GLU A 94 9.05 27.22 -9.93
N GLN A 95 8.46 27.63 -11.07
CA GLN A 95 8.02 26.72 -12.13
C GLN A 95 7.06 25.64 -11.61
N LYS A 96 6.17 26.04 -10.69
CA LYS A 96 5.15 25.18 -10.07
C LYS A 96 3.79 25.86 -10.13
N THR A 97 2.74 25.08 -10.34
CA THR A 97 1.35 25.59 -10.38
C THR A 97 0.67 25.61 -9.01
N ASP A 98 1.30 24.99 -8.00
CA ASP A 98 0.86 25.00 -6.61
C ASP A 98 1.89 25.77 -5.78
N VAL A 99 1.54 27.01 -5.43
CA VAL A 99 2.39 27.97 -4.71
C VAL A 99 1.60 28.59 -3.56
N ASP A 100 2.30 29.26 -2.64
CA ASP A 100 1.64 29.89 -1.50
C ASP A 100 0.66 30.99 -1.92
N VAL A 101 -0.50 31.00 -1.27
CA VAL A 101 -1.52 32.03 -1.47
C VAL A 101 -1.08 33.37 -0.91
N SER A 102 -1.45 34.47 -1.58
CA SER A 102 -1.19 35.81 -1.06
C SER A 102 -2.09 36.12 0.14
N SER A 103 -1.50 36.60 1.23
CA SER A 103 -2.22 36.95 2.46
C SER A 103 -3.31 37.99 2.19
N GLY A 104 -4.56 37.64 2.52
CA GLY A 104 -5.73 38.49 2.29
C GLY A 104 -6.35 38.40 0.89
N ALA A 105 -5.81 37.56 0.01
CA ALA A 105 -6.30 37.36 -1.37
C ALA A 105 -6.37 35.86 -1.72
N THR A 106 -6.78 35.01 -0.76
CA THR A 106 -6.76 33.54 -0.90
C THR A 106 -7.59 33.04 -2.09
N LEU A 107 -8.82 33.54 -2.27
CA LEU A 107 -9.70 33.10 -3.36
C LEU A 107 -9.19 33.57 -4.72
N SER A 108 -8.69 34.81 -4.81
CA SER A 108 -8.02 35.33 -6.00
C SER A 108 -6.76 34.51 -6.37
N SER A 109 -5.99 34.12 -5.35
CA SER A 109 -4.77 33.31 -5.50
C SER A 109 -5.09 31.92 -6.07
N ASN A 110 -6.12 31.28 -5.52
CA ASN A 110 -6.58 29.97 -5.99
C ASN A 110 -7.11 30.03 -7.42
N GLY A 111 -7.90 31.05 -7.76
CA GLY A 111 -8.42 31.23 -9.12
C GLY A 111 -7.32 31.42 -10.16
N VAL A 112 -6.23 32.11 -9.82
CA VAL A 112 -5.04 32.22 -10.69
C VAL A 112 -4.33 30.88 -10.85
N MET A 113 -4.07 30.16 -9.76
CA MET A 113 -3.43 28.84 -9.82
C MET A 113 -4.24 27.87 -10.69
N GLU A 114 -5.56 27.88 -10.55
CA GLU A 114 -6.47 27.09 -11.37
C GLU A 114 -6.43 27.52 -12.85
N ALA A 115 -6.51 28.82 -13.14
CA ALA A 115 -6.44 29.34 -14.50
C ALA A 115 -5.12 28.94 -15.20
N VAL A 116 -4.00 28.97 -14.47
CA VAL A 116 -2.69 28.54 -14.97
C VAL A 116 -2.63 27.02 -15.17
N LYS A 117 -3.17 26.22 -14.25
CA LYS A 117 -3.28 24.76 -14.42
C LYS A 117 -4.07 24.42 -15.69
N ASN A 118 -5.20 25.11 -15.91
CA ASN A 118 -6.05 24.91 -17.08
C ASN A 118 -5.36 25.35 -18.38
N ALA A 119 -4.61 26.46 -18.36
CA ALA A 119 -3.80 26.88 -19.51
C ALA A 119 -2.71 25.85 -19.83
N LEU A 120 -1.98 25.38 -18.81
CA LEU A 120 -0.91 24.40 -18.98
C LEU A 120 -1.42 23.02 -19.36
N ALA A 121 -2.66 22.65 -19.02
CA ALA A 121 -3.31 21.45 -19.56
C ALA A 121 -3.35 21.46 -21.10
N GLY A 122 -3.62 22.62 -21.70
CA GLY A 122 -3.53 22.83 -23.15
C GLY A 122 -2.10 22.72 -23.71
N ALA A 123 -1.09 22.93 -22.87
CA ALA A 123 0.34 22.79 -23.19
C ALA A 123 0.86 21.35 -23.12
N GLY A 124 -0.04 20.35 -23.04
CA GLY A 124 0.32 18.98 -22.74
C GLY A 124 0.59 18.75 -21.25
N GLY A 125 0.26 19.72 -20.38
CA GLY A 125 0.16 19.55 -18.94
C GLY A 125 -1.13 18.85 -18.51
N SER A 126 -1.60 17.85 -19.28
CA SER A 126 -2.21 16.69 -18.61
C SER A 126 -1.14 16.17 -17.66
N GLN A 127 -1.51 15.77 -16.44
CA GLN A 127 -0.56 15.38 -15.39
C GLN A 127 0.68 14.76 -16.01
N SER A 128 1.82 15.47 -15.97
CA SER A 128 3.05 14.93 -16.52
C SER A 128 3.37 13.75 -15.63
N PHE A 129 3.00 12.56 -16.08
CA PHE A 129 3.31 11.35 -15.37
C PHE A 129 4.83 11.28 -15.29
N THR A 130 5.35 10.85 -14.15
CA THR A 130 6.78 10.61 -14.03
C THR A 130 7.17 9.56 -15.07
N ASP A 131 8.22 9.83 -15.84
CA ASP A 131 8.75 8.84 -16.79
C ASP A 131 9.18 7.58 -16.04
N GLY A 132 8.90 6.42 -16.62
CA GLY A 132 9.20 5.13 -16.02
C GLY A 132 8.21 4.04 -16.42
N GLU A 133 8.47 2.85 -15.89
CA GLU A 133 7.52 1.74 -15.93
C GLU A 133 7.00 1.55 -14.51
N PHE A 134 5.67 1.50 -14.38
CA PHE A 134 4.99 1.42 -13.09
C PHE A 134 4.01 0.27 -13.13
N GLU A 135 4.00 -0.54 -12.08
CA GLU A 135 3.01 -1.60 -11.93
C GLU A 135 1.88 -1.12 -11.03
N GLY A 136 0.67 -1.57 -11.36
CA GLY A 136 -0.53 -1.20 -10.63
C GLY A 136 -1.47 -2.38 -10.56
N GLU A 137 -2.10 -2.51 -9.40
CA GLU A 137 -3.05 -3.58 -9.11
C GLU A 137 -4.38 -2.98 -8.66
N ALA A 138 -5.48 -3.62 -9.03
CA ALA A 138 -6.81 -3.31 -8.52
C ALA A 138 -7.71 -4.55 -8.54
N GLU A 139 -8.79 -4.50 -7.77
CA GLU A 139 -9.75 -5.59 -7.69
C GLU A 139 -10.73 -5.56 -8.86
N GLY A 140 -10.70 -6.61 -9.68
CA GLY A 140 -11.63 -6.87 -10.78
C GLY A 140 -12.79 -7.79 -10.41
N PHE A 141 -13.63 -8.14 -11.38
CA PHE A 141 -14.86 -8.91 -11.12
C PHE A 141 -14.61 -10.37 -10.67
N HIS A 142 -13.44 -10.90 -11.02
CA HIS A 142 -13.08 -12.31 -10.82
C HIS A 142 -11.66 -12.50 -10.27
N GLY A 143 -11.05 -11.46 -9.71
CA GLY A 143 -9.69 -11.53 -9.17
C GLY A 143 -8.96 -10.20 -9.26
N VAL A 144 -7.68 -10.20 -8.89
CA VAL A 144 -6.82 -9.02 -9.06
C VAL A 144 -6.56 -8.82 -10.55
N LEU A 145 -6.58 -7.57 -10.98
CA LEU A 145 -6.10 -7.11 -12.26
C LEU A 145 -4.76 -6.42 -12.04
N LYS A 146 -3.69 -6.98 -12.59
CA LYS A 146 -2.33 -6.41 -12.57
C LYS A 146 -1.98 -5.87 -13.94
N LEU A 147 -1.40 -4.68 -13.99
CA LEU A 147 -0.95 -4.06 -15.24
C LEU A 147 0.37 -3.30 -15.05
N LYS A 148 1.04 -3.07 -16.18
CA LYS A 148 2.25 -2.26 -16.28
C LYS A 148 2.00 -1.05 -17.16
N VAL A 149 2.15 0.14 -16.60
CA VAL A 149 2.04 1.41 -17.30
C VAL A 149 3.43 1.89 -17.66
N LYS A 150 3.68 2.11 -18.95
CA LYS A 150 4.90 2.77 -19.43
C LYS A 150 4.61 4.24 -19.70
N VAL A 151 5.46 5.09 -19.14
CA VAL A 151 5.44 6.53 -19.36
C VAL A 151 6.77 6.95 -19.98
N ASP A 152 6.72 7.47 -21.20
CA ASP A 152 7.87 8.06 -21.87
C ASP A 152 7.60 9.54 -22.16
N SER A 153 8.51 10.42 -21.73
CA SER A 153 8.40 11.87 -21.94
C SER A 153 7.07 12.46 -21.46
N GLY A 154 6.62 12.03 -20.28
CA GLY A 154 5.43 12.49 -19.59
C GLY A 154 4.12 11.91 -20.11
N LYS A 155 4.17 10.93 -21.02
CA LYS A 155 2.99 10.36 -21.67
C LYS A 155 2.90 8.87 -21.45
N ILE A 156 1.71 8.38 -21.15
CA ILE A 156 1.40 6.94 -21.13
C ILE A 156 1.54 6.42 -22.56
N THR A 157 2.58 5.63 -22.83
CA THR A 157 2.86 5.05 -24.15
C THR A 157 2.31 3.64 -24.29
N SER A 158 2.22 2.90 -23.19
CA SER A 158 1.64 1.56 -23.17
C SER A 158 1.06 1.24 -21.80
N ILE A 159 0.03 0.41 -21.80
CA ILE A 159 -0.48 -0.27 -20.62
C ILE A 159 -0.56 -1.74 -20.99
N GLU A 160 0.23 -2.57 -20.32
CA GLU A 160 0.27 -4.01 -20.53
C GLU A 160 -0.48 -4.70 -19.40
N LEU A 161 -1.46 -5.53 -19.74
CA LEU A 161 -2.19 -6.34 -18.77
C LEU A 161 -1.32 -7.56 -18.44
N LEU A 162 -0.86 -7.68 -17.19
CA LEU A 162 0.02 -8.76 -16.74
C LEU A 162 -0.77 -9.96 -16.24
N GLU A 163 -1.80 -9.71 -15.44
CA GLU A 163 -2.67 -10.72 -14.84
C GLU A 163 -4.10 -10.17 -14.75
N HIS A 164 -5.09 -10.99 -15.08
CA HIS A 164 -6.49 -10.62 -14.88
C HIS A 164 -7.37 -11.86 -14.72
N GLY A 165 -8.40 -11.77 -13.87
CA GLY A 165 -9.44 -12.78 -13.72
C GLY A 165 -10.65 -12.59 -14.65
N GLU A 166 -10.66 -11.55 -15.49
CA GLU A 166 -11.86 -11.10 -16.21
C GLU A 166 -12.53 -12.15 -17.11
N THR A 167 -13.87 -12.08 -17.26
CA THR A 167 -14.62 -12.99 -18.12
C THR A 167 -14.22 -12.84 -19.59
N GLU A 168 -13.82 -13.95 -20.23
CA GLU A 168 -13.44 -13.99 -21.65
C GLU A 168 -14.57 -13.44 -22.56
N GLY A 169 -14.21 -12.56 -23.49
CA GLY A 169 -15.08 -11.92 -24.47
C GLY A 169 -15.88 -10.70 -23.99
N ILE A 170 -15.92 -10.41 -22.69
CA ILE A 170 -16.65 -9.24 -22.14
C ILE A 170 -15.72 -8.38 -21.30
N GLY A 171 -15.12 -8.97 -20.26
CA GLY A 171 -14.30 -8.23 -19.31
C GLY A 171 -12.91 -7.92 -19.85
N ASP A 172 -12.31 -8.85 -20.61
CA ASP A 172 -11.05 -8.67 -21.34
C ASP A 172 -11.15 -7.59 -22.45
N VAL A 173 -12.22 -7.64 -23.26
CA VAL A 173 -12.49 -6.66 -24.31
C VAL A 173 -12.76 -5.29 -23.69
N GLY A 174 -13.59 -5.25 -22.64
CA GLY A 174 -13.89 -4.02 -21.92
C GLY A 174 -12.67 -3.39 -21.26
N ALA A 175 -11.79 -4.20 -20.66
CA ALA A 175 -10.52 -3.76 -20.09
C ALA A 175 -9.62 -3.15 -21.18
N GLN A 176 -9.48 -3.82 -22.32
CA GLN A 176 -8.67 -3.31 -23.44
C GLN A 176 -9.22 -1.99 -24.01
N GLU A 177 -10.54 -1.87 -24.16
CA GLU A 177 -11.16 -0.62 -24.64
C GLU A 177 -10.95 0.56 -23.69
N VAL A 178 -10.86 0.30 -22.38
CA VAL A 178 -10.55 1.32 -21.38
C VAL A 178 -9.06 1.68 -21.44
N ILE A 179 -8.17 0.69 -21.57
CA ILE A 179 -6.73 0.92 -21.79
C ILE A 179 -6.50 1.83 -23.00
N ASP A 180 -7.13 1.52 -24.13
CA ASP A 180 -6.97 2.28 -25.37
C ASP A 180 -7.43 3.74 -25.18
N ARG A 181 -8.51 3.96 -24.42
CA ARG A 181 -9.00 5.30 -24.07
C ARG A 181 -8.05 6.05 -23.15
N ILE A 182 -7.51 5.39 -22.13
CA ILE A 182 -6.52 6.00 -21.22
C ILE A 182 -5.29 6.47 -22.00
N ILE A 183 -4.77 5.63 -22.90
CA ILE A 183 -3.63 5.98 -23.76
C ILE A 183 -4.00 7.10 -24.74
N ALA A 184 -5.19 7.06 -25.35
CA ALA A 184 -5.61 8.08 -26.30
C ALA A 184 -5.86 9.46 -25.65
N GLU A 185 -6.49 9.47 -24.48
CA GLU A 185 -6.90 10.69 -23.77
C GLU A 185 -5.85 11.20 -22.80
N GLN A 186 -4.87 10.38 -22.43
CA GLN A 186 -3.85 10.67 -21.41
C GLN A 186 -4.51 11.08 -20.08
N LYS A 187 -5.54 10.33 -19.68
CA LYS A 187 -6.33 10.50 -18.46
C LYS A 187 -6.55 9.14 -17.82
N THR A 188 -6.49 9.10 -16.50
CA THR A 188 -6.75 7.89 -15.71
C THR A 188 -8.23 7.69 -15.36
N ASP A 189 -9.06 8.71 -15.60
CA ASP A 189 -10.51 8.69 -15.40
C ASP A 189 -11.20 8.88 -16.75
N VAL A 190 -11.50 7.75 -17.41
CA VAL A 190 -12.16 7.69 -18.73
C VAL A 190 -13.52 7.01 -18.59
N ASP A 191 -14.34 7.05 -19.64
CA ASP A 191 -15.64 6.36 -19.58
C ASP A 191 -15.47 4.83 -19.44
N VAL A 192 -16.41 4.18 -18.77
CA VAL A 192 -16.46 2.71 -18.70
C VAL A 192 -16.83 2.10 -20.06
N SER A 193 -16.41 0.86 -20.33
CA SER A 193 -16.93 0.09 -21.48
C SER A 193 -18.33 -0.44 -21.17
N THR A 194 -19.21 -0.41 -22.17
CA THR A 194 -20.61 -0.85 -22.02
C THR A 194 -20.67 -2.36 -21.79
N GLY A 195 -21.19 -2.78 -20.63
CA GLY A 195 -21.29 -4.21 -20.27
C GLY A 195 -20.08 -4.76 -19.51
N ALA A 196 -19.03 -3.96 -19.30
CA ALA A 196 -17.81 -4.36 -18.58
C ALA A 196 -17.47 -3.33 -17.49
N THR A 197 -18.47 -2.87 -16.73
CA THR A 197 -18.30 -1.77 -15.75
C THR A 197 -17.31 -2.11 -14.65
N PHE A 198 -17.34 -3.33 -14.10
CA PHE A 198 -16.39 -3.76 -13.06
C PHE A 198 -14.95 -3.81 -13.60
N SER A 199 -14.73 -4.46 -14.74
CA SER A 199 -13.44 -4.55 -15.42
C SER A 199 -12.88 -3.17 -15.80
N SER A 200 -13.76 -2.27 -16.25
CA SER A 200 -13.40 -0.90 -16.61
C SER A 200 -12.90 -0.11 -15.40
N ASN A 201 -13.60 -0.22 -14.28
CA ASN A 201 -13.21 0.46 -13.05
C ASN A 201 -11.90 -0.09 -12.50
N ALA A 202 -11.71 -1.41 -12.55
CA ALA A 202 -10.47 -2.06 -12.13
C ALA A 202 -9.26 -1.58 -12.94
N VAL A 203 -9.37 -1.45 -14.27
CA VAL A 203 -8.30 -0.88 -15.09
C VAL A 203 -7.98 0.56 -14.71
N MET A 204 -9.01 1.41 -14.56
CA MET A 204 -8.79 2.81 -14.19
C MET A 204 -8.13 2.95 -12.82
N GLU A 205 -8.53 2.14 -11.85
CA GLU A 205 -7.97 2.12 -10.51
C GLU A 205 -6.53 1.59 -10.50
N ALA A 206 -6.24 0.49 -11.21
CA ALA A 206 -4.89 -0.05 -11.33
C ALA A 206 -3.95 0.95 -12.02
N VAL A 207 -4.41 1.67 -13.05
CA VAL A 207 -3.64 2.74 -13.69
C VAL A 207 -3.42 3.91 -12.73
N LYS A 208 -4.43 4.31 -11.94
CA LYS A 208 -4.27 5.35 -10.91
C LYS A 208 -3.22 4.94 -9.87
N ASN A 209 -3.26 3.69 -9.41
CA ASN A 209 -2.31 3.13 -8.45
C ASN A 209 -0.88 3.10 -9.01
N ALA A 210 -0.71 2.66 -10.26
CA ALA A 210 0.58 2.70 -10.95
C ALA A 210 1.15 4.13 -11.03
N LEU A 211 0.33 5.10 -11.41
CA LEU A 211 0.76 6.47 -11.70
C LEU A 211 0.84 7.39 -10.47
N ALA A 212 0.20 7.05 -9.35
CA ALA A 212 0.27 7.80 -8.09
C ALA A 212 1.59 7.62 -7.32
N GLY A 213 2.59 6.97 -7.95
CA GLY A 213 3.82 6.54 -7.28
C GLY A 213 3.60 5.24 -6.52
N GLY A 214 2.98 4.27 -7.19
CA GLY A 214 2.72 2.94 -6.65
C GLY A 214 3.90 2.44 -5.82
N THR A 215 3.61 2.05 -4.59
CA THR A 215 4.47 1.15 -3.83
C THR A 215 4.52 -0.17 -4.58
N GLY A 216 5.47 -0.31 -5.51
CA GLY A 216 5.71 -1.51 -6.31
C GLY A 216 5.95 -1.17 -7.79
N GLY A 217 7.11 -1.42 -8.40
CA GLY A 217 8.33 -1.99 -7.90
C GLY A 217 9.52 -1.33 -8.61
N ALA A 218 10.62 -1.19 -7.88
CA ALA A 218 11.91 -1.39 -8.52
C ALA A 218 11.82 -2.75 -9.22
N GLU A 219 12.38 -2.82 -10.43
CA GLU A 219 12.68 -4.03 -11.17
C GLU A 219 12.78 -5.28 -10.26
N GLU A 220 11.68 -6.02 -10.08
CA GLU A 220 11.77 -7.39 -9.57
C GLU A 220 12.21 -8.24 -10.76
N THR A 221 13.51 -8.15 -11.03
CA THR A 221 14.26 -9.37 -11.25
C THR A 221 13.86 -10.25 -10.08
N ALA A 222 13.11 -11.35 -10.30
CA ALA A 222 12.64 -12.25 -9.26
C ALA A 222 13.68 -12.29 -8.14
N GLU A 223 13.44 -11.51 -7.08
CA GLU A 223 14.35 -11.51 -5.96
C GLU A 223 14.07 -12.88 -5.37
N GLU A 224 15.03 -13.78 -5.54
CA GLU A 224 15.16 -14.90 -4.64
C GLU A 224 15.12 -14.27 -3.26
N ILE A 225 13.96 -14.34 -2.60
CA ILE A 225 13.81 -13.88 -1.23
C ILE A 225 14.78 -14.76 -0.47
N GLU A 226 16.00 -14.27 -0.24
CA GLU A 226 16.93 -14.90 0.65
C GLU A 226 16.26 -14.82 2.01
N PHE A 227 15.68 -15.94 2.43
CA PHE A 227 15.07 -16.03 3.73
C PHE A 227 16.18 -15.77 4.75
N ILE A 228 16.14 -14.62 5.41
CA ILE A 228 17.10 -14.28 6.46
C ILE A 228 16.68 -15.07 7.69
N ASP A 229 17.59 -15.88 8.23
CA ASP A 229 17.35 -16.63 9.46
C ASP A 229 16.82 -15.72 10.58
N GLY A 230 15.74 -16.16 11.23
CA GLY A 230 15.06 -15.39 12.25
C GLY A 230 13.61 -15.79 12.41
N VAL A 231 12.97 -15.15 13.38
CA VAL A 231 11.54 -15.30 13.65
C VAL A 231 10.91 -13.93 13.46
N TYR A 232 9.87 -13.88 12.65
CA TYR A 232 9.23 -12.64 12.26
C TYR A 232 7.73 -12.75 12.47
N GLU A 233 7.11 -11.66 12.90
CA GLU A 233 5.66 -11.54 12.90
C GLU A 233 5.25 -10.61 11.77
N GLY A 234 4.17 -10.97 11.10
CA GLY A 234 3.53 -10.12 10.10
C GLY A 234 2.04 -10.17 10.27
N ALA A 235 1.38 -9.09 9.87
CA ALA A 235 -0.06 -9.02 9.84
C ALA A 235 -0.51 -8.40 8.52
N ALA A 236 -1.66 -8.85 8.03
CA ALA A 236 -2.33 -8.26 6.87
C ALA A 236 -3.84 -8.46 6.99
N GLU A 237 -4.60 -7.71 6.19
CA GLU A 237 -6.06 -7.78 6.18
C GLU A 237 -6.54 -9.05 5.46
N GLY A 238 -7.38 -9.82 6.13
CA GLY A 238 -8.11 -10.97 5.59
C GLY A 238 -9.54 -10.62 5.19
N PHE A 239 -10.42 -11.62 5.08
CA PHE A 239 -11.83 -11.42 4.72
C PHE A 239 -12.66 -10.79 5.85
N HIS A 240 -12.34 -11.12 7.10
CA HIS A 240 -13.15 -10.73 8.27
C HIS A 240 -12.37 -10.03 9.38
N GLY A 241 -11.05 -9.91 9.24
CA GLY A 241 -10.20 -9.23 10.19
C GLY A 241 -8.74 -9.35 9.79
N ASN A 242 -7.85 -8.90 10.66
CA ASN A 242 -6.43 -9.08 10.42
C ASN A 242 -6.03 -10.54 10.65
N ILE A 243 -5.25 -11.09 9.73
CA ILE A 243 -4.55 -12.35 9.90
C ILE A 243 -3.15 -11.99 10.38
N LYS A 244 -2.78 -12.49 11.57
CA LYS A 244 -1.45 -12.35 12.14
C LYS A 244 -0.72 -13.68 12.06
N VAL A 245 0.49 -13.67 11.50
CA VAL A 245 1.33 -14.85 11.34
C VAL A 245 2.68 -14.68 12.01
N LYS A 246 3.26 -15.80 12.41
CA LYS A 246 4.65 -15.97 12.81
C LYS A 246 5.36 -16.82 11.76
N VAL A 247 6.46 -16.31 11.25
CA VAL A 247 7.29 -16.97 10.24
C VAL A 247 8.65 -17.25 10.85
N GLU A 248 9.09 -18.51 10.79
CA GLU A 248 10.44 -18.90 11.18
C GLU A 248 11.25 -19.29 9.96
N VAL A 249 12.44 -18.71 9.87
CA VAL A 249 13.45 -19.04 8.88
C VAL A 249 14.68 -19.60 9.57
N LYS A 250 15.18 -20.75 9.11
CA LYS A 250 16.47 -21.33 9.54
C LYS A 250 17.25 -21.86 8.36
N ASP A 251 18.57 -21.62 8.34
CA ASP A 251 19.48 -22.02 7.27
C ASP A 251 19.00 -21.59 5.87
N GLY A 252 18.39 -20.40 5.79
CA GLY A 252 17.83 -19.84 4.56
C GLY A 252 16.55 -20.51 4.08
N LYS A 253 15.79 -21.16 4.98
CA LYS A 253 14.56 -21.89 4.65
C LYS A 253 13.40 -21.54 5.57
N LEU A 254 12.21 -21.42 5.01
CA LEU A 254 10.96 -21.40 5.75
C LEU A 254 10.80 -22.71 6.53
N VAL A 255 10.78 -22.64 7.86
CA VAL A 255 10.55 -23.79 8.75
C VAL A 255 9.14 -23.78 9.28
N ILE A 256 8.61 -22.60 9.61
CA ILE A 256 7.29 -22.43 10.19
C ILE A 256 6.58 -21.24 9.55
N VAL A 257 5.30 -21.44 9.24
CA VAL A 257 4.30 -20.39 9.05
C VAL A 257 3.16 -20.75 10.00
N GLU A 258 3.02 -20.01 11.09
CA GLU A 258 2.02 -20.25 12.13
C GLU A 258 1.05 -19.07 12.16
N VAL A 259 -0.25 -19.34 12.10
CA VAL A 259 -1.28 -18.30 12.26
C VAL A 259 -1.51 -18.08 13.76
N LEU A 260 -1.19 -16.88 14.23
CA LEU A 260 -1.34 -16.48 15.63
C LEU A 260 -2.74 -15.94 15.95
N GLU A 261 -3.33 -15.20 15.01
CA GLU A 261 -4.63 -14.55 15.16
C GLU A 261 -5.32 -14.49 13.81
N GLN A 262 -6.61 -14.83 13.77
CA GLN A 262 -7.44 -14.79 12.57
C GLN A 262 -8.91 -14.70 12.97
N ASP A 263 -9.71 -14.00 12.14
CA ASP A 263 -11.16 -13.83 12.32
C ASP A 263 -11.94 -14.38 11.10
N GLU A 264 -11.34 -15.29 10.32
CA GLU A 264 -11.89 -15.75 9.04
C GLU A 264 -13.14 -16.65 9.19
N THR A 265 -13.81 -16.91 8.06
CA THR A 265 -14.99 -17.78 8.03
C THR A 265 -14.62 -19.22 8.39
N GLU A 266 -15.23 -19.75 9.45
CA GLU A 266 -15.07 -21.15 9.91
C GLU A 266 -15.37 -22.17 8.78
N GLY A 267 -14.49 -23.15 8.62
CA GLY A 267 -14.55 -24.22 7.61
C GLY A 267 -14.18 -23.81 6.18
N ILE A 268 -13.79 -22.56 5.94
CA ILE A 268 -13.37 -22.07 4.61
C ILE A 268 -12.03 -21.34 4.73
N GLY A 269 -11.99 -20.28 5.56
CA GLY A 269 -10.81 -19.45 5.72
C GLY A 269 -9.75 -20.16 6.56
N ASP A 270 -10.13 -20.74 7.69
CA ASP A 270 -9.27 -21.58 8.54
C ASP A 270 -8.56 -22.70 7.77
N VAL A 271 -9.31 -23.48 6.98
CA VAL A 271 -8.76 -24.57 6.15
C VAL A 271 -7.78 -24.02 5.12
N ALA A 272 -8.10 -22.88 4.50
CA ALA A 272 -7.22 -22.24 3.53
C ALA A 272 -5.94 -21.73 4.18
N LEU A 273 -6.02 -21.16 5.38
CA LEU A 273 -4.85 -20.69 6.12
C LEU A 273 -3.92 -21.84 6.49
N GLU A 274 -4.46 -22.97 6.94
CA GLU A 274 -3.70 -24.18 7.26
C GLU A 274 -3.02 -24.76 6.00
N GLU A 275 -3.78 -24.99 4.92
CA GLU A 275 -3.28 -25.55 3.66
C GLU A 275 -2.17 -24.68 3.05
N LEU A 276 -2.36 -23.36 3.04
CA LEU A 276 -1.38 -22.43 2.49
C LEU A 276 -0.13 -22.34 3.37
N SER A 277 -0.26 -22.37 4.70
CA SER A 277 0.89 -22.39 5.61
C SER A 277 1.79 -23.59 5.37
N GLU A 278 1.19 -24.78 5.24
CA GLU A 278 1.92 -26.02 4.94
C GLU A 278 2.57 -26.00 3.56
N THR A 279 1.85 -25.48 2.56
CA THR A 279 2.32 -25.40 1.18
C THR A 279 3.52 -24.45 1.07
N MET A 280 3.48 -23.30 1.75
CA MET A 280 4.59 -22.35 1.76
C MET A 280 5.88 -22.95 2.34
N VAL A 281 5.77 -23.70 3.44
CA VAL A 281 6.90 -24.40 4.05
C VAL A 281 7.39 -25.55 3.16
N THR A 282 6.47 -26.30 2.52
CA THR A 282 6.83 -27.45 1.69
C THR A 282 7.49 -27.04 0.38
N GLU A 283 6.94 -26.03 -0.28
CA GLU A 283 7.41 -25.56 -1.59
C GLU A 283 8.52 -24.51 -1.48
N GLN A 284 8.73 -23.95 -0.27
CA GLN A 284 9.62 -22.81 -0.04
C GLN A 284 9.25 -21.62 -0.95
N ASN A 285 7.95 -21.44 -1.17
CA ASN A 285 7.40 -20.42 -2.04
C ASN A 285 6.23 -19.74 -1.33
N ILE A 286 6.24 -18.41 -1.26
CA ILE A 286 5.15 -17.62 -0.65
C ILE A 286 4.15 -17.14 -1.70
N GLU A 287 4.54 -17.10 -2.97
CA GLU A 287 3.69 -16.76 -4.12
C GLU A 287 3.03 -18.04 -4.65
N ILE A 288 2.17 -18.63 -3.82
CA ILE A 288 1.39 -19.83 -4.13
C ILE A 288 -0.04 -19.48 -4.55
N ASP A 289 -0.71 -20.41 -5.23
CA ASP A 289 -2.07 -20.22 -5.71
C ASP A 289 -3.06 -20.05 -4.54
N ASN A 290 -4.14 -19.30 -4.78
CA ASN A 290 -5.20 -19.13 -3.78
C ASN A 290 -6.03 -20.41 -3.64
N VAL A 291 -6.56 -20.65 -2.43
CA VAL A 291 -7.53 -21.72 -2.20
C VAL A 291 -8.90 -21.32 -2.77
N SER A 292 -9.50 -22.20 -3.57
CA SER A 292 -10.79 -21.96 -4.21
C SER A 292 -11.89 -21.72 -3.17
N GLY A 293 -12.48 -20.52 -3.18
CA GLY A 293 -13.55 -20.12 -2.25
C GLY A 293 -13.06 -19.36 -1.01
N ALA A 294 -11.74 -19.24 -0.82
CA ALA A 294 -11.11 -18.52 0.29
C ALA A 294 -10.13 -17.45 -0.23
N THR A 295 -10.48 -16.76 -1.32
CA THR A 295 -9.57 -15.84 -2.04
C THR A 295 -9.01 -14.73 -1.16
N TYR A 296 -9.84 -14.11 -0.31
CA TYR A 296 -9.40 -13.02 0.58
C TYR A 296 -8.51 -13.53 1.71
N SER A 297 -8.88 -14.65 2.34
CA SER A 297 -8.06 -15.33 3.35
C SER A 297 -6.69 -15.76 2.77
N SER A 298 -6.68 -16.26 1.53
CA SER A 298 -5.47 -16.71 0.83
C SER A 298 -4.51 -15.56 0.54
N LYS A 299 -5.04 -14.38 0.18
CA LYS A 299 -4.22 -13.18 -0.01
C LYS A 299 -3.71 -12.66 1.33
N GLY A 300 -4.58 -12.58 2.33
CA GLY A 300 -4.23 -12.08 3.65
C GLY A 300 -3.08 -12.84 4.29
N ILE A 301 -3.06 -14.19 4.20
CA ILE A 301 -1.92 -14.95 4.72
C ILE A 301 -0.63 -14.74 3.91
N LYS A 302 -0.71 -14.68 2.58
CA LYS A 302 0.44 -14.39 1.72
C LYS A 302 1.05 -13.02 2.03
N GLU A 303 0.22 -12.00 2.18
CA GLU A 303 0.66 -10.66 2.55
C GLU A 303 1.18 -10.60 3.98
N ALA A 304 0.57 -11.30 4.93
CA ALA A 304 1.05 -11.36 6.31
C ALA A 304 2.45 -12.03 6.38
N VAL A 305 2.66 -13.12 5.64
CA VAL A 305 3.98 -13.79 5.51
C VAL A 305 4.98 -12.87 4.81
N LYS A 306 4.59 -12.20 3.73
CA LYS A 306 5.43 -11.22 3.04
C LYS A 306 5.84 -10.08 3.97
N ASN A 307 4.91 -9.53 4.76
CA ASN A 307 5.19 -8.49 5.74
C ASN A 307 6.14 -8.98 6.84
N ALA A 308 5.97 -10.22 7.30
CA ALA A 308 6.91 -10.85 8.25
C ALA A 308 8.32 -10.93 7.66
N LEU A 309 8.46 -11.40 6.41
CA LEU A 309 9.74 -11.53 5.74
C LEU A 309 10.38 -10.18 5.36
N LEU A 310 9.58 -9.18 4.98
CA LEU A 310 10.06 -7.81 4.73
C LEU A 310 10.59 -7.14 6.01
N SER A 311 10.02 -7.50 7.17
CA SER A 311 10.51 -7.05 8.48
C SER A 311 11.93 -7.55 8.77
N ALA A 312 12.42 -8.58 8.07
CA ALA A 312 13.80 -9.06 8.18
C ALA A 312 14.84 -8.08 7.60
N GLY A 313 14.43 -7.19 6.67
CA GLY A 313 15.31 -6.22 6.01
C GLY A 313 15.32 -4.81 6.65
N SER A 314 14.37 -4.52 7.54
CA SER A 314 14.29 -3.26 8.30
C SER A 314 14.75 -3.53 9.72
N ALA A 315 15.65 -2.73 10.27
CA ALA A 315 16.33 -2.94 11.54
C ALA A 315 15.44 -2.79 12.81
N GLU A 316 14.25 -3.38 12.79
CA GLU A 316 13.52 -3.84 13.97
C GLU A 316 13.24 -5.33 13.77
N ALA A 317 14.32 -6.11 13.71
CA ALA A 317 14.23 -7.50 14.11
C ALA A 317 13.64 -7.50 15.53
N VAL A 318 12.43 -8.00 15.68
CA VAL A 318 11.97 -8.47 16.99
C VAL A 318 13.06 -9.44 17.42
N GLU A 319 13.67 -9.19 18.60
CA GLU A 319 14.64 -10.15 19.13
C GLU A 319 14.01 -11.51 19.02
N ALA A 320 14.79 -12.47 18.52
CA ALA A 320 14.40 -13.86 18.38
C ALA A 320 13.49 -14.16 19.56
N VAL A 321 12.24 -14.55 19.27
CA VAL A 321 11.53 -15.37 20.24
C VAL A 321 12.44 -16.56 20.32
N GLU A 322 13.33 -16.57 21.32
CA GLU A 322 13.98 -17.78 21.78
C GLU A 322 12.86 -18.80 21.69
N GLU A 323 13.09 -19.86 20.89
CA GLU A 323 12.44 -21.15 21.10
C GLU A 323 12.07 -21.16 22.57
N ILE A 324 10.77 -21.15 22.93
CA ILE A 324 10.39 -20.98 24.33
C ILE A 324 11.00 -22.19 25.01
N GLU A 325 12.24 -22.04 25.46
CA GLU A 325 13.00 -22.97 26.25
C GLU A 325 12.35 -22.69 27.58
N PHE A 326 11.18 -23.31 27.74
CA PHE A 326 10.60 -23.49 29.03
C PHE A 326 11.74 -24.03 29.87
N VAL A 327 12.09 -23.32 30.95
CA VAL A 327 13.15 -23.79 31.82
C VAL A 327 12.74 -25.18 32.29
N ASP A 328 13.60 -26.17 32.05
CA ASP A 328 13.36 -27.54 32.49
C ASP A 328 12.94 -27.57 33.95
N GLY A 329 11.83 -28.24 34.23
CA GLY A 329 11.21 -28.14 35.53
C GLY A 329 9.81 -28.71 35.57
N VAL A 330 9.25 -28.61 36.75
CA VAL A 330 7.89 -29.07 37.05
C VAL A 330 7.18 -27.91 37.70
N TYR A 331 6.12 -27.45 37.06
CA TYR A 331 5.39 -26.25 37.43
C TYR A 331 3.95 -26.59 37.74
N GLU A 332 3.35 -25.87 38.68
CA GLU A 332 1.93 -25.98 38.97
C GLU A 332 1.27 -24.64 38.69
N GLY A 333 0.12 -24.70 38.03
CA GLY A 333 -0.68 -23.54 37.68
C GLY A 333 -2.14 -23.79 37.97
N ALA A 334 -2.87 -22.71 38.23
CA ALA A 334 -4.29 -22.76 38.50
C ALA A 334 -4.97 -21.60 37.77
N ALA A 335 -6.16 -21.84 37.24
CA ALA A 335 -7.04 -20.82 36.68
C ALA A 335 -8.51 -21.21 36.85
N GLU A 336 -9.39 -20.22 36.76
CA GLU A 336 -10.83 -20.41 36.87
C GLU A 336 -11.38 -21.16 35.64
N GLY A 337 -12.07 -22.29 35.87
CA GLY A 337 -12.85 -23.02 34.88
C GLY A 337 -14.36 -22.76 35.01
N PHE A 338 -15.20 -23.63 34.46
CA PHE A 338 -16.66 -23.43 34.42
C PHE A 338 -17.34 -23.58 35.79
N HIS A 339 -16.80 -24.45 36.65
CA HIS A 339 -17.40 -24.83 37.93
C HIS A 339 -16.44 -24.75 39.12
N GLY A 340 -15.24 -24.22 38.90
CA GLY A 340 -14.22 -24.04 39.91
C GLY A 340 -12.83 -23.97 39.28
N ASP A 341 -11.81 -23.86 40.11
CA ASP A 341 -10.43 -23.79 39.62
C ASP A 341 -10.01 -25.12 38.98
N VAL A 342 -9.35 -25.02 37.83
CA VAL A 342 -8.59 -26.10 37.21
C VAL A 342 -7.13 -25.92 37.61
N LYS A 343 -6.56 -26.93 38.28
CA LYS A 343 -5.13 -26.98 38.62
C LYS A 343 -4.42 -28.00 37.76
N VAL A 344 -3.29 -27.58 37.20
CA VAL A 344 -2.46 -28.41 36.34
C VAL A 344 -1.04 -28.46 36.85
N LYS A 345 -0.35 -29.53 36.47
CA LYS A 345 1.08 -29.74 36.62
C LYS A 345 1.71 -29.90 35.25
N VAL A 346 2.64 -29.03 34.92
CA VAL A 346 3.33 -29.01 33.64
C VAL A 346 4.77 -29.46 33.85
N GLU A 347 5.18 -30.53 33.18
CA GLU A 347 6.56 -31.00 33.15
C GLU A 347 7.21 -30.55 31.84
N VAL A 348 8.37 -29.93 31.98
CA VAL A 348 9.19 -29.45 30.89
C VAL A 348 10.52 -30.20 30.92
N LYS A 349 10.94 -30.75 29.77
CA LYS A 349 12.23 -31.42 29.60
C LYS A 349 12.84 -31.04 28.26
N ASP A 350 14.14 -30.77 28.28
CA ASP A 350 14.91 -30.35 27.11
C ASP A 350 14.22 -29.18 26.37
N GLY A 351 13.67 -28.22 27.13
CA GLY A 351 12.96 -27.05 26.61
C GLY A 351 11.56 -27.33 26.05
N LYS A 352 11.04 -28.56 26.19
CA LYS A 352 9.77 -29.01 25.60
C LYS A 352 8.74 -29.41 26.64
N LEU A 353 7.46 -29.21 26.32
CA LEU A 353 6.34 -29.72 27.11
C LEU A 353 6.37 -31.25 27.10
N ALA A 354 6.85 -31.86 28.18
CA ALA A 354 6.94 -33.31 28.32
C ALA A 354 5.62 -33.90 28.82
N LYS A 355 4.87 -33.15 29.63
CA LYS A 355 3.60 -33.59 30.19
C LYS A 355 2.76 -32.42 30.70
N VAL A 356 1.44 -32.47 30.48
CA VAL A 356 0.45 -31.66 31.20
C VAL A 356 -0.47 -32.62 31.94
N GLU A 357 -0.56 -32.48 33.27
CA GLU A 357 -1.36 -33.33 34.13
C GLU A 357 -2.37 -32.50 34.93
N VAL A 358 -3.65 -32.83 34.85
CA VAL A 358 -4.70 -32.16 35.63
C VAL A 358 -4.69 -32.72 37.05
N LEU A 359 -4.40 -31.87 38.04
CA LEU A 359 -4.31 -32.24 39.45
C LEU A 359 -5.65 -32.12 40.17
N GLU A 360 -6.40 -31.05 39.87
CA GLU A 360 -7.68 -30.73 40.51
C GLU A 360 -8.57 -30.03 39.49
N GLN A 361 -9.85 -30.41 39.44
CA GLN A 361 -10.84 -29.80 38.57
C GLN A 361 -12.23 -29.98 39.18
N SER A 362 -13.16 -29.09 38.86
CA SER A 362 -14.57 -29.15 39.31
C SER A 362 -15.56 -29.13 38.14
N GLU A 363 -15.09 -29.41 36.93
CA GLU A 363 -15.84 -29.38 35.67
C GLU A 363 -16.96 -30.43 35.60
N THR A 364 -17.81 -30.30 34.59
CA THR A 364 -18.90 -31.25 34.34
C THR A 364 -18.36 -32.61 33.92
N GLU A 365 -18.71 -33.68 34.66
CA GLU A 365 -18.32 -35.07 34.37
C GLU A 365 -18.77 -35.51 32.97
N GLY A 366 -17.86 -36.13 32.23
CA GLY A 366 -18.05 -36.60 30.86
C GLY A 366 -18.02 -35.51 29.76
N ILE A 367 -17.79 -34.24 30.11
CA ILE A 367 -17.68 -33.13 29.15
C ILE A 367 -16.40 -32.35 29.42
N GLY A 368 -16.32 -31.71 30.58
CA GLY A 368 -15.19 -30.84 30.89
C GLY A 368 -13.96 -31.64 31.29
N ASP A 369 -14.10 -32.71 32.06
CA ASP A 369 -12.99 -33.63 32.38
C ASP A 369 -12.34 -34.25 31.13
N VAL A 370 -13.16 -34.69 30.17
CA VAL A 370 -12.69 -35.22 28.88
C VAL A 370 -11.98 -34.13 28.08
N ALA A 371 -12.56 -32.92 28.02
CA ALA A 371 -11.94 -31.80 27.33
C ALA A 371 -10.59 -31.39 27.94
N LEU A 372 -10.48 -31.39 29.27
CA LEU A 372 -9.22 -31.10 29.96
C LEU A 372 -8.13 -32.14 29.61
N GLU A 373 -8.47 -33.43 29.57
CA GLU A 373 -7.51 -34.49 29.21
C GLU A 373 -7.10 -34.43 27.73
N GLU A 374 -8.06 -34.20 26.83
CA GLU A 374 -7.82 -34.04 25.39
C GLU A 374 -6.87 -32.87 25.12
N LEU A 375 -7.17 -31.69 25.68
CA LEU A 375 -6.35 -30.49 25.48
C LEU A 375 -4.97 -30.62 26.11
N ALA A 376 -4.85 -31.25 27.28
CA ALA A 376 -3.55 -31.53 27.88
C ALA A 376 -2.65 -32.38 26.97
N ASN A 377 -3.22 -33.38 26.28
CA ASN A 377 -2.49 -34.21 25.33
C ASN A 377 -2.14 -33.42 24.05
N THR A 378 -3.10 -32.67 23.50
CA THR A 378 -2.89 -31.84 22.30
C THR A 378 -1.81 -30.79 22.53
N MET A 379 -1.75 -30.17 23.72
CA MET A 379 -0.70 -29.21 24.07
C MET A 379 0.70 -29.84 24.07
N VAL A 380 0.82 -31.08 24.56
CA VAL A 380 2.07 -31.84 24.55
C VAL A 380 2.42 -32.29 23.12
N GLU A 381 1.44 -32.70 22.32
CA GLU A 381 1.68 -33.12 20.93
C GLU A 381 2.12 -31.95 20.04
N LYS A 382 1.38 -30.85 20.10
CA LYS A 382 1.63 -29.64 19.30
C LYS A 382 2.70 -28.72 19.89
N GLN A 383 3.17 -28.99 21.11
CA GLN A 383 4.13 -28.15 21.84
C GLN A 383 3.69 -26.69 21.99
N THR A 384 2.38 -26.46 22.10
CA THR A 384 1.78 -25.13 22.26
C THR A 384 0.67 -25.15 23.31
N VAL A 385 0.48 -24.03 23.99
CA VAL A 385 -0.62 -23.83 24.95
C VAL A 385 -1.86 -23.25 24.26
N GLU A 386 -1.70 -22.65 23.08
CA GLU A 386 -2.80 -22.13 22.27
C GLU A 386 -3.37 -23.26 21.41
N VAL A 387 -4.25 -24.05 22.02
CA VAL A 387 -5.01 -25.12 21.36
C VAL A 387 -6.49 -24.74 21.24
N ASP A 388 -7.16 -25.29 20.23
CA ASP A 388 -8.58 -25.04 19.98
C ASP A 388 -9.46 -25.50 21.14
N ASP A 389 -10.59 -24.84 21.33
CA ASP A 389 -11.54 -25.25 22.36
C ASP A 389 -12.27 -26.54 21.97
N VAL A 390 -12.53 -27.40 22.96
CA VAL A 390 -13.38 -28.58 22.74
C VAL A 390 -14.83 -28.13 22.63
N SER A 391 -15.50 -28.54 21.55
CA SER A 391 -16.90 -28.23 21.28
C SER A 391 -17.81 -28.60 22.46
N GLY A 392 -18.53 -27.60 23.00
CA GLY A 392 -19.40 -27.78 24.16
C GLY A 392 -18.71 -27.68 25.53
N ALA A 393 -17.40 -27.43 25.56
CA ALA A 393 -16.59 -27.29 26.77
C ALA A 393 -15.71 -26.01 26.75
N THR A 394 -16.19 -24.93 26.13
CA THR A 394 -15.46 -23.66 25.95
C THR A 394 -14.85 -23.11 27.24
N PHE A 395 -15.62 -23.06 28.33
CA PHE A 395 -15.14 -22.54 29.62
C PHE A 395 -14.08 -23.46 30.25
N SER A 396 -14.25 -24.77 30.16
CA SER A 396 -13.25 -25.75 30.62
C SER A 396 -11.97 -25.66 29.79
N SER A 397 -12.10 -25.45 28.48
CA SER A 397 -11.00 -25.30 27.52
C SER A 397 -10.18 -24.04 27.78
N THR A 398 -10.86 -22.93 28.04
CA THR A 398 -10.21 -21.68 28.47
C THR A 398 -9.52 -21.87 29.83
N GLY A 399 -10.16 -22.56 30.77
CA GLY A 399 -9.63 -22.82 32.11
C GLY A 399 -8.28 -23.55 32.10
N ILE A 400 -8.14 -24.62 31.29
CA ILE A 400 -6.86 -25.33 31.19
C ILE A 400 -5.78 -24.53 30.49
N LYS A 401 -6.13 -23.79 29.42
CA LYS A 401 -5.18 -22.91 28.73
C LYS A 401 -4.59 -21.89 29.70
N GLU A 402 -5.44 -21.22 30.47
CA GLU A 402 -4.98 -20.23 31.45
C GLU A 402 -4.24 -20.88 32.63
N ALA A 403 -4.62 -22.09 33.06
CA ALA A 403 -3.91 -22.79 34.12
C ALA A 403 -2.50 -23.20 33.68
N VAL A 404 -2.34 -23.66 32.43
CA VAL A 404 -1.03 -24.00 31.84
C VAL A 404 -0.19 -22.73 31.63
N LYS A 405 -0.78 -21.64 31.11
CA LYS A 405 -0.10 -20.34 31.05
C LYS A 405 0.33 -19.85 32.42
N SER A 406 -0.50 -20.04 33.44
CA SER A 406 -0.19 -19.71 34.84
C SER A 406 0.98 -20.54 35.38
N ALA A 407 1.05 -21.83 35.06
CA ALA A 407 2.18 -22.70 35.42
C ALA A 407 3.49 -22.23 34.77
N LEU A 408 3.42 -21.76 33.53
CA LEU A 408 4.58 -21.38 32.72
C LEU A 408 4.98 -19.90 32.90
N LYS A 409 4.11 -19.06 33.49
CA LYS A 409 4.39 -17.66 33.86
C LYS A 409 5.51 -17.61 34.91
N GLY A 410 6.71 -17.23 34.48
CA GLY A 410 7.92 -17.15 35.32
C GLY A 410 9.07 -18.05 34.87
N THR A 411 8.92 -18.71 33.72
CA THR A 411 9.95 -19.61 33.13
C THR A 411 10.48 -19.12 31.78
N SER A 412 9.96 -18.02 31.24
CA SER A 412 10.51 -17.33 30.08
C SER A 412 11.83 -16.66 30.49
N LYS A 413 12.93 -17.06 29.86
CA LYS A 413 14.19 -16.33 30.02
C LYS A 413 14.24 -15.13 29.09
#